data_AF-A0A5C5PYR1-F1
#
_entry.id   AF-A0A5C5PYR1-F1
#
_cell.length_a   1.000
_cell.length_b   1.000
_cell.length_c   1.000
_cell.angle_alpha   90.00
_cell.angle_beta   90.00
_cell.angle_gamma   90.00
#
_symmetry.space_group_name_H-M   'P 1'
#
loop_
_entity.id
_entity.type
_entity.pdbx_description
1 polymer ?
#
loop_
_entity_poly.entity_id
_entity_poly.type
_entity_poly.pdbx_seq_one_letter_code
_entity_poly.pdbx_strand_id
1 'polypeptide(L)'
;YRYLWAKHHEELRRLSQRQDPSTWLTEQLSYAQQWGWTDPEQVHFLIISKLTETEPPLINNWAPREGETPQAHYERLLNEVKFWSGEGSL
;
A
#
# COMPACT_ATOMS: atom_id res chain seq x y z
N TYR A 1 7.47 -9.09 -9.28
CA TYR A 1 8.92 -8.82 -9.14
C TYR A 1 9.50 -7.91 -10.21
N ARG A 2 9.52 -8.27 -11.51
CA ARG A 2 10.18 -7.44 -12.53
C ARG A 2 9.64 -6.00 -12.66
N TYR A 3 8.33 -5.80 -12.44
CA TYR A 3 7.71 -4.48 -12.48
C TYR A 3 8.20 -3.53 -11.37
N LEU A 4 8.28 -4.01 -10.11
CA LEU A 4 8.70 -3.18 -8.98
C LEU A 4 10.17 -2.72 -9.13
N TRP A 5 11.05 -3.62 -9.58
CA TRP A 5 12.45 -3.30 -9.83
C TRP A 5 12.66 -2.27 -10.94
N ALA A 6 11.81 -2.26 -11.97
CA ALA A 6 11.96 -1.34 -13.10
C ALA A 6 11.54 0.10 -12.75
N LYS A 7 10.57 0.28 -11.84
CA LYS A 7 9.98 1.60 -11.54
C LYS A 7 10.29 2.14 -10.13
N HIS A 8 10.61 1.28 -9.17
CA HIS A 8 10.76 1.63 -7.75
C HIS A 8 12.09 1.12 -7.18
N HIS A 9 13.16 1.19 -7.98
CA HIS A 9 14.45 0.61 -7.61
C HIS A 9 15.07 1.26 -6.37
N GLU A 10 14.87 2.58 -6.18
CA GLU A 10 15.43 3.32 -5.06
C GLU A 10 14.66 3.03 -3.76
N GLU A 11 13.34 2.92 -3.84
CA GLU A 11 12.49 2.55 -2.70
C GLU A 11 12.76 1.10 -2.27
N LEU A 12 12.91 0.18 -3.23
CA LEU A 12 13.33 -1.20 -2.94
C LEU A 12 14.73 -1.26 -2.32
N ARG A 13 15.67 -0.41 -2.77
CA ARG A 13 17.01 -0.31 -2.18
C ARG A 13 16.91 0.16 -0.72
N ARG A 14 16.08 1.16 -0.43
CA ARG A 14 15.85 1.63 0.95
C ARG A 14 15.17 0.57 1.81
N LEU A 15 14.17 -0.14 1.27
CA LEU A 15 13.53 -1.27 1.93
C LEU A 15 14.56 -2.33 2.30
N SER A 16 15.44 -2.72 1.37
CA SER A 16 16.47 -3.74 1.61
C SER A 16 17.47 -3.41 2.73
N GLN A 17 17.61 -2.12 3.09
CA GLN A 17 18.45 -1.71 4.22
C GLN A 17 17.77 -1.96 5.58
N ARG A 18 16.44 -2.14 5.58
CA ARG A 18 15.61 -2.32 6.78
C ARG A 18 15.09 -3.76 6.90
N GLN A 19 14.72 -4.39 5.79
CA GLN A 19 14.12 -5.73 5.75
C GLN A 19 14.34 -6.39 4.39
N ASP A 20 14.41 -7.73 4.34
CA ASP A 20 14.43 -8.47 3.07
C ASP A 20 13.16 -8.15 2.23
N PRO A 21 13.29 -7.72 0.97
CA PRO A 21 12.15 -7.34 0.14
C PRO A 21 11.13 -8.46 -0.10
N SER A 22 11.56 -9.73 -0.08
CA SER A 22 10.67 -10.87 -0.29
C SER A 22 9.84 -11.17 0.94
N THR A 23 10.47 -11.15 2.12
CA THR A 23 9.77 -11.22 3.40
C THR A 23 8.74 -10.10 3.53
N TRP A 24 9.14 -8.85 3.26
CA TRP A 24 8.25 -7.70 3.31
C TRP A 24 7.06 -7.84 2.35
N LEU A 25 7.29 -8.32 1.12
CA LEU A 25 6.20 -8.53 0.15
C LEU A 25 5.24 -9.60 0.61
N THR A 26 5.74 -10.71 1.18
CA THR A 26 4.89 -11.76 1.76
C THR A 26 4.03 -11.21 2.89
N GLU A 27 4.55 -10.34 3.73
CA GLU A 27 3.77 -9.66 4.78
C GLU A 27 2.65 -8.79 4.17
N GLN A 28 2.94 -7.99 3.13
CA GLN A 28 1.91 -7.17 2.48
C GLN A 28 0.81 -8.02 1.85
N LEU A 29 1.18 -9.13 1.19
CA LEU A 29 0.21 -10.05 0.62
C LEU A 29 -0.63 -10.74 1.71
N SER A 30 -0.04 -10.99 2.88
CA SER A 30 -0.76 -11.56 4.02
C SER A 30 -1.79 -10.58 4.57
N TYR A 31 -1.47 -9.28 4.65
CA TYR A 31 -2.44 -8.24 5.00
C TYR A 31 -3.59 -8.16 3.99
N ALA A 32 -3.29 -8.14 2.69
CA ALA A 32 -4.32 -8.14 1.66
C ALA A 32 -5.27 -9.34 1.81
N GLN A 33 -4.74 -10.54 2.06
CA GLN A 33 -5.55 -11.73 2.32
C GLN A 33 -6.42 -11.59 3.57
N GLN A 34 -5.88 -11.09 4.68
CA GLN A 34 -6.62 -10.88 5.92
C GLN A 34 -7.75 -9.85 5.77
N TRP A 35 -7.54 -8.81 4.95
CA TRP A 35 -8.54 -7.79 4.67
C TRP A 35 -9.53 -8.19 3.57
N GLY A 36 -9.39 -9.38 2.99
CA GLY A 36 -10.26 -9.85 1.91
C GLY A 36 -10.05 -9.11 0.60
N TRP A 37 -8.89 -8.48 0.39
CA TRP A 37 -8.53 -7.78 -0.83
C TRP A 37 -8.15 -8.80 -1.91
N THR A 38 -9.14 -9.17 -2.72
CA THR A 38 -9.01 -10.20 -3.77
C THR A 38 -8.75 -9.59 -5.16
N ASP A 39 -9.02 -8.30 -5.33
CA ASP A 39 -8.81 -7.60 -6.60
C ASP A 39 -7.31 -7.26 -6.80
N PRO A 40 -6.72 -7.54 -7.97
CA PRO A 40 -5.34 -7.17 -8.27
C PRO A 40 -5.02 -5.67 -8.08
N GLU A 41 -5.97 -4.77 -8.32
CA GLU A 41 -5.81 -3.32 -8.15
C GLU A 41 -5.63 -2.95 -6.68
N GLN A 42 -6.40 -3.57 -5.78
CA GLN A 42 -6.30 -3.35 -4.33
C GLN A 42 -4.93 -3.81 -3.81
N VAL A 43 -4.48 -5.00 -4.24
CA VAL A 43 -3.15 -5.53 -3.86
C VAL A 43 -2.04 -4.66 -4.43
N HIS A 44 -2.18 -4.21 -5.68
CA HIS A 44 -1.20 -3.31 -6.29
C HIS A 44 -1.08 -2.00 -5.52
N PHE A 45 -2.22 -1.37 -5.19
CA PHE A 45 -2.27 -0.16 -4.38
C PHE A 45 -1.57 -0.36 -3.03
N LEU A 46 -1.87 -1.44 -2.30
CA LEU A 46 -1.20 -1.74 -1.02
C LEU A 46 0.31 -1.73 -1.16
N ILE A 47 0.83 -2.49 -2.13
CA ILE A 47 2.27 -2.66 -2.32
C ILE A 47 2.93 -1.34 -2.68
N ILE A 48 2.37 -0.58 -3.64
CA ILE A 48 2.97 0.67 -4.08
C ILE A 48 2.92 1.71 -2.96
N SER A 49 1.76 1.93 -2.35
CA SER A 49 1.60 2.94 -1.30
C SER A 49 2.47 2.66 -0.06
N LYS A 50 2.64 1.39 0.33
CA LYS A 50 3.55 1.01 1.42
C LYS A 50 5.02 1.12 1.03
N LEU A 51 5.37 0.78 -0.21
CA LEU A 51 6.75 0.87 -0.69
C LEU A 51 7.22 2.32 -0.80
N THR A 52 6.33 3.23 -1.20
CA THR A 52 6.61 4.66 -1.37
C THR A 52 6.20 5.50 -0.15
N GLU A 53 5.97 4.87 1.01
CA GLU A 53 5.53 5.58 2.22
C GLU A 53 6.57 6.62 2.65
N THR A 54 6.12 7.85 2.91
CA THR A 54 6.95 8.97 3.35
C THR A 54 6.96 9.11 4.86
N GLU A 55 7.88 9.91 5.39
CA GLU A 55 7.85 10.35 6.78
C GLU A 55 7.55 11.87 6.80
N PRO A 56 6.36 12.31 7.29
CA PRO A 56 5.27 11.52 7.88
C PRO A 56 4.44 10.72 6.85
N PRO A 57 3.73 9.65 7.29
CA PRO A 57 2.94 8.81 6.39
C PRO A 57 1.65 9.51 5.95
N LEU A 58 1.21 9.24 4.71
CA LEU A 58 -0.07 9.76 4.18
C LEU A 58 -1.28 9.01 4.75
N ILE A 59 -1.14 7.70 5.00
CA ILE A 59 -2.17 6.88 5.61
C ILE A 59 -1.76 6.62 7.07
N ASN A 60 -2.54 7.17 8.00
CA ASN A 60 -2.25 7.00 9.42
C ASN A 60 -2.76 5.67 9.99
N ASN A 61 -3.85 5.12 9.43
CA ASN A 61 -4.43 3.86 9.89
C ASN A 61 -4.85 2.96 8.72
N TRP A 62 -4.01 1.95 8.49
CA TRP A 62 -4.21 0.94 7.46
C TRP A 62 -5.26 -0.11 7.81
N ALA A 63 -5.56 -0.34 9.09
CA ALA A 63 -6.49 -1.40 9.48
C ALA A 63 -7.93 -1.09 9.02
N PRO A 64 -8.71 -2.13 8.68
CA PRO A 64 -10.14 -1.97 8.42
C PRO A 64 -10.86 -1.54 9.69
N ARG A 65 -11.95 -0.78 9.52
CA ARG A 65 -12.86 -0.43 10.62
C ARG A 65 -13.83 -1.60 10.89
N GLU A 66 -14.41 -1.64 12.09
CA GLU A 66 -15.41 -2.65 12.43
C GLU A 66 -16.60 -2.57 11.46
N GLY A 67 -16.96 -3.71 10.87
CA GLY A 67 -18.03 -3.81 9.86
C GLY A 67 -17.69 -3.21 8.48
N GLU A 68 -16.46 -2.73 8.25
CA GLU A 68 -16.03 -2.19 6.96
C GLU A 68 -15.87 -3.34 5.95
N THR A 69 -16.49 -3.21 4.79
CA THR A 69 -16.31 -4.19 3.70
C THR A 69 -14.93 -4.01 3.06
N PRO A 70 -14.35 -5.06 2.45
CA PRO A 70 -13.06 -4.95 1.76
C PRO A 70 -13.00 -3.80 0.74
N GLN A 71 -14.08 -3.60 -0.03
CA GLN A 71 -14.17 -2.53 -1.02
C GLN A 71 -14.22 -1.14 -0.38
N ALA A 72 -15.05 -0.96 0.66
CA ALA A 72 -15.14 0.33 1.36
C ALA A 72 -13.81 0.69 2.05
N HIS A 73 -13.11 -0.31 2.58
CA HIS A 73 -11.78 -0.16 3.17
C HIS A 73 -10.77 0.34 2.15
N TYR A 74 -10.71 -0.28 0.98
CA TYR A 74 -9.85 0.17 -0.12
C TYR A 74 -10.17 1.60 -0.55
N GLU A 75 -11.44 1.92 -0.80
CA GLU A 75 -11.88 3.25 -1.25
C GLU A 75 -11.51 4.35 -0.24
N ARG A 76 -11.67 4.07 1.06
CA ARG A 76 -11.26 4.99 2.12
C ARG A 76 -9.78 5.32 2.03
N LEU A 77 -8.92 4.30 1.94
CA LEU A 77 -7.47 4.48 1.89
C LEU A 77 -7.03 5.18 0.61
N LEU A 78 -7.64 4.83 -0.53
CA LEU A 78 -7.39 5.49 -1.80
C LEU A 78 -7.73 6.98 -1.75
N ASN A 79 -8.87 7.33 -1.15
CA ASN A 79 -9.30 8.71 -0.99
C ASN A 79 -8.38 9.50 -0.06
N GLU A 80 -7.87 8.88 1.01
CA GLU A 80 -6.88 9.51 1.91
C GLU A 80 -5.59 9.85 1.15
N VAL A 81 -5.07 8.93 0.34
CA VAL A 81 -3.89 9.19 -0.49
C VAL A 81 -4.16 10.32 -1.49
N LYS A 82 -5.26 10.27 -2.25
CA LYS A 82 -5.61 11.30 -3.24
C LYS A 82 -5.73 12.69 -2.61
N PHE A 83 -6.34 12.76 -1.43
CA PHE A 83 -6.51 14.02 -0.70
C PHE A 83 -5.15 14.64 -0.35
N TRP A 84 -4.21 13.85 0.19
CA TRP A 84 -2.90 14.35 0.60
C TRP A 84 -1.90 14.51 -0.55
N SER A 85 -2.04 13.75 -1.64
CA SER A 85 -1.21 13.88 -2.84
C SER A 85 -1.57 15.09 -3.72
N GLY A 86 -2.62 15.85 -3.37
CA GLY A 86 -3.04 17.06 -4.11
C GLY A 86 -3.89 16.77 -5.36
N GLU A 87 -4.18 15.51 -5.67
CA GLU A 87 -5.11 15.11 -6.74
C GLU A 87 -6.59 15.34 -6.36
N GLY A 88 -6.85 15.70 -5.09
CA GLY A 88 -8.17 16.02 -4.57
C GLY A 88 -8.60 17.49 -4.71
N SER A 89 -7.81 18.35 -5.36
CA SER A 89 -8.18 19.75 -5.58
C SER A 89 -8.61 19.99 -7.03
N LEU A 90 -9.85 19.62 -7.36
CA LEU A 90 -10.60 20.13 -8.50
C LEU A 90 -11.90 20.76 -8.02
#